data_AF-A0A7K2P9D8-F1
#
_entry.id   AF-A0A7K2P9D8-F1
#
_cell.length_a   1.000
_cell.length_b   1.000
_cell.length_c   1.000
_cell.angle_alpha   90.00
_cell.angle_beta   90.00
_cell.angle_gamma   90.00
#
_symmetry.space_group_name_H-M   'P 1'
#
loop_
_entity.id
_entity.type
_entity.pdbx_description
1 polymer ?
#
loop_
_entity_poly.entity_id
_entity_poly.type
_entity_poly.pdbx_seq_one_letter_code
_entity_poly.pdbx_strand_id
1 'polypeptide(L)'
;LRDGARVLVPVHPWQAAHVLKQSYGAGPAAHPLMSLRTLAMPGSVHVKTALSARLTSSVRDISVASIAASADLSSFGARFAARLDGLLHVTRTLGAATAHSPDLAAVLREAPEVYASPGEHVVPVAALATTGLPRSAAWLAAFARLALTVGLRALELGVALEAHGQNLLVVLSATGDPLRLVYRDLADIRVSPARLARHGLAAHGLPARVLTDEPLALRRKLFGSLVGGALAATAGSGPALRRALDAAVPELPRT
;
A
#
# COMPACT_ATOMS: atom_id res chain seq x y z
N LEU A 1 1.58 13.15 -20.20
CA LEU A 1 0.42 13.94 -19.72
C LEU A 1 0.71 15.44 -19.82
N ARG A 2 0.88 15.96 -21.04
CA ARG A 2 1.10 17.39 -21.30
C ARG A 2 0.37 17.80 -22.56
N ASP A 3 -0.06 19.05 -22.60
CA ASP A 3 -0.55 19.77 -23.77
C ASP A 3 0.29 21.05 -23.93
N GLY A 4 1.28 21.01 -24.82
CA GLY A 4 2.34 22.02 -24.88
C GLY A 4 3.05 22.21 -23.55
N ALA A 5 2.97 23.43 -23.00
CA ALA A 5 3.54 23.78 -21.69
C ALA A 5 2.65 23.39 -20.49
N ARG A 6 1.39 23.01 -20.74
CA ARG A 6 0.42 22.71 -19.67
C ARG A 6 0.54 21.25 -19.24
N VAL A 7 0.49 21.03 -17.93
CA VAL A 7 0.37 19.68 -17.36
C VAL A 7 -1.10 19.28 -17.35
N LEU A 8 -1.41 18.10 -17.90
CA LEU A 8 -2.74 17.53 -17.86
C LEU A 8 -2.89 16.69 -16.59
N VAL A 9 -3.91 16.99 -15.77
CA VAL A 9 -4.19 16.25 -14.53
C VAL A 9 -5.39 15.33 -14.77
N PRO A 10 -5.22 13.99 -14.69
CA PRO A 10 -6.34 13.07 -14.74
C PRO A 10 -7.36 13.36 -13.63
N VAL A 11 -8.65 13.34 -13.97
CA VAL A 11 -9.74 13.62 -13.04
C VAL A 11 -10.80 12.52 -13.10
N HIS A 12 -11.37 12.15 -11.96
CA HIS A 12 -12.50 11.22 -11.93
C HIS A 12 -13.75 11.90 -12.51
N PRO A 13 -14.53 11.25 -13.41
CA PRO A 13 -15.72 11.87 -14.01
C PRO A 13 -16.72 12.43 -12.97
N TRP A 14 -16.95 11.66 -11.89
CA TRP A 14 -17.79 12.14 -10.78
C TRP A 14 -17.24 13.41 -10.10
N GLN A 15 -15.91 13.50 -9.89
CA GLN A 15 -15.26 14.66 -9.29
C GLN A 15 -15.42 15.90 -10.17
N ALA A 16 -15.22 15.74 -11.48
CA ALA A 16 -15.40 16.81 -12.45
C ALA A 16 -16.84 17.33 -12.47
N ALA A 17 -17.83 16.43 -12.47
CA ALA A 17 -19.24 16.79 -12.53
C ALA A 17 -19.77 17.42 -11.23
N HIS A 18 -19.40 16.89 -10.07
CA HIS A 18 -20.06 17.23 -8.79
C HIS A 18 -19.27 18.19 -7.91
N VAL A 19 -17.94 18.22 -8.04
CA VAL A 19 -17.07 19.05 -7.19
C VAL A 19 -16.49 20.21 -7.99
N LEU A 20 -15.77 19.91 -9.07
CA LEU A 20 -15.11 20.95 -9.87
C LEU A 20 -16.11 21.74 -10.73
N LYS A 21 -17.21 21.09 -11.16
CA LYS A 21 -18.20 21.64 -12.09
C LYS A 21 -17.56 22.19 -13.37
N GLN A 22 -16.62 21.44 -13.93
CA GLN A 22 -15.84 21.81 -15.10
C GLN A 22 -15.90 20.72 -16.19
N SER A 23 -15.85 21.15 -17.44
CA SER A 23 -15.66 20.26 -18.58
C SER A 23 -14.27 19.63 -18.57
N TYR A 24 -14.16 18.40 -19.07
CA TYR A 24 -12.92 17.66 -19.16
C TYR A 24 -12.81 16.96 -20.52
N GLY A 25 -11.59 16.73 -20.98
CA GLY A 25 -11.33 15.95 -22.19
C GLY A 25 -11.56 14.45 -21.97
N ALA A 26 -11.88 13.71 -23.03
CA ALA A 26 -12.02 12.26 -22.96
C ALA A 26 -10.70 11.62 -22.48
N GLY A 27 -10.80 10.80 -21.43
CA GLY A 27 -9.69 9.99 -20.93
C GLY A 27 -9.66 8.60 -21.55
N PRO A 28 -8.57 7.85 -21.39
CA PRO A 28 -8.53 6.43 -21.75
C PRO A 28 -9.52 5.61 -20.91
N ALA A 29 -9.94 4.46 -21.43
CA ALA A 29 -10.71 3.48 -20.67
C ALA A 29 -9.90 3.04 -19.43
N ALA A 30 -10.56 2.97 -18.27
CA ALA A 30 -9.93 2.55 -17.03
C ALA A 30 -10.96 1.88 -16.11
N HIS A 31 -10.51 0.94 -15.28
CA HIS A 31 -11.37 0.17 -14.40
C HIS A 31 -11.16 0.58 -12.93
N PRO A 32 -12.21 1.00 -12.20
CA PRO A 32 -12.06 1.34 -10.80
C PRO A 32 -11.71 0.11 -9.95
N LEU A 33 -10.68 0.26 -9.12
CA LEU A 33 -10.29 -0.72 -8.10
C LEU A 33 -11.08 -0.48 -6.80
N MET A 34 -10.89 -1.34 -5.80
CA MET A 34 -11.59 -1.30 -4.49
C MET A 34 -11.68 0.09 -3.84
N SER A 35 -10.69 0.97 -4.04
CA SER A 35 -10.73 2.35 -3.51
C SER A 35 -11.68 3.32 -4.24
N LEU A 36 -12.29 2.88 -5.35
CA LEU A 36 -13.08 3.61 -6.36
C LEU A 36 -12.31 4.70 -7.11
N ARG A 37 -11.45 5.44 -6.42
CA ARG A 37 -10.64 6.53 -6.97
C ARG A 37 -9.28 6.12 -7.52
N THR A 38 -8.93 4.84 -7.41
CA THR A 38 -7.79 4.32 -8.17
C THR A 38 -8.32 3.52 -9.33
N LEU A 39 -7.88 3.88 -10.52
CA LEU A 39 -8.26 3.28 -11.77
C LEU A 39 -7.08 2.44 -12.29
N ALA A 40 -7.34 1.18 -12.64
CA ALA A 40 -6.43 0.38 -13.43
C ALA A 40 -6.51 0.82 -14.89
N MET A 41 -5.36 1.17 -15.45
CA MET A 41 -5.23 1.58 -16.84
C MET A 41 -4.80 0.37 -17.67
N PRO A 42 -5.00 0.39 -19.00
CA PRO A 42 -4.30 -0.54 -19.89
C PRO A 42 -2.78 -0.49 -19.64
N GLY A 43 -2.15 -1.67 -19.55
CA GLY A 43 -0.72 -1.79 -19.24
C GLY A 43 -0.43 -1.89 -17.73
N SER A 44 0.70 -1.33 -17.31
CA SER A 44 1.27 -1.54 -15.96
C SER A 44 1.18 -0.30 -15.05
N VAL A 45 0.18 0.56 -15.25
CA VAL A 45 0.02 1.80 -14.50
C VAL A 45 -1.37 1.88 -13.88
N HIS A 46 -1.42 2.34 -12.63
CA HIS A 46 -2.64 2.75 -11.96
C HIS A 46 -2.67 4.26 -11.76
N VAL A 47 -3.85 4.87 -11.90
CA VAL A 47 -4.07 6.31 -11.66
C VAL A 47 -4.98 6.48 -10.46
N LYS A 48 -4.47 7.09 -9.38
CA LYS A 48 -5.24 7.50 -8.19
C LYS A 48 -5.64 8.96 -8.35
N THR A 49 -6.93 9.25 -8.40
CA THR A 49 -7.47 10.61 -8.52
C THR A 49 -8.10 11.09 -7.21
N ALA A 50 -8.32 12.39 -7.09
CA ALA A 50 -9.20 12.94 -6.08
C ALA A 50 -10.65 12.47 -6.33
N LEU A 51 -11.33 12.12 -5.25
CA LEU A 51 -12.75 11.80 -5.21
C LEU A 51 -13.30 12.30 -3.87
N SER A 52 -13.74 13.55 -3.80
CA SER A 52 -14.20 14.22 -2.57
C SER A 52 -15.56 13.71 -2.08
N ALA A 53 -15.82 12.42 -2.23
CA ALA A 53 -16.89 11.67 -1.60
C ALA A 53 -16.38 11.01 -0.31
N ARG A 54 -17.27 10.89 0.68
CA ARG A 54 -16.98 10.15 1.91
C ARG A 54 -17.11 8.65 1.63
N LEU A 55 -15.99 7.93 1.72
CA LEU A 55 -15.96 6.47 1.64
C LEU A 55 -15.49 5.91 2.97
N THR A 56 -16.35 5.14 3.64
CA THR A 56 -16.22 4.73 5.06
C THR A 56 -16.21 5.96 5.98
N SER A 57 -15.14 6.20 6.73
CA SER A 57 -15.03 7.29 7.72
C SER A 57 -14.36 8.57 7.18
N SER A 58 -13.80 8.56 5.97
CA SER A 58 -12.99 9.68 5.44
C SER A 58 -13.43 10.14 4.05
N VAL A 59 -13.28 11.44 3.82
CA VAL A 59 -13.33 12.03 2.47
C VAL A 59 -12.08 11.60 1.70
N ARG A 60 -12.23 11.32 0.40
CA ARG A 60 -11.17 10.74 -0.42
C ARG A 60 -10.58 11.73 -1.42
N ASP A 61 -10.22 12.90 -0.91
CA ASP A 61 -9.36 13.86 -1.59
C ASP A 61 -7.87 13.47 -1.50
N ILE A 62 -6.98 14.20 -2.18
CA ILE A 62 -5.52 13.99 -2.07
C ILE A 62 -4.86 15.29 -1.68
N SER A 63 -4.32 15.37 -0.47
CA SER A 63 -3.71 16.60 0.03
C SER A 63 -2.52 17.03 -0.84
N VAL A 64 -2.39 18.35 -1.02
CA VAL A 64 -1.26 18.98 -1.75
C VAL A 64 0.08 18.54 -1.15
N ALA A 65 0.16 18.44 0.19
CA ALA A 65 1.35 17.96 0.88
C ALA A 65 1.72 16.51 0.49
N SER A 66 0.74 15.63 0.26
CA SER A 66 1.01 14.26 -0.19
C SER A 66 1.50 14.21 -1.64
N ILE A 67 1.02 15.11 -2.49
CA ILE A 67 1.52 15.26 -3.87
C ILE A 67 2.96 15.77 -3.85
N ALA A 68 3.25 16.80 -3.06
CA ALA A 68 4.59 17.37 -2.95
C ALA A 68 5.62 16.33 -2.45
N ALA A 69 5.24 15.50 -1.46
CA ALA A 69 6.13 14.50 -0.88
C ALA A 69 6.21 13.18 -1.68
N SER A 70 5.47 13.03 -2.79
CA SER A 70 5.29 11.71 -3.41
C SER A 70 6.57 11.12 -4.01
N ALA A 71 7.43 11.98 -4.58
CA ALA A 71 8.69 11.54 -5.18
C ALA A 71 9.68 11.06 -4.10
N ASP A 72 9.81 11.80 -2.99
CA ASP A 72 10.68 11.44 -1.88
C ASP A 72 10.20 10.16 -1.18
N LEU A 73 8.89 10.03 -0.94
CA LEU A 73 8.30 8.81 -0.41
C LEU A 73 8.54 7.61 -1.33
N SER A 74 8.36 7.77 -2.65
CA SER A 74 8.61 6.71 -3.63
C SER A 74 10.08 6.27 -3.64
N SER A 75 11.02 7.23 -3.63
CA SER A 75 12.46 6.96 -3.58
C SER A 75 12.85 6.26 -2.28
N PHE A 76 12.33 6.72 -1.14
CA PHE A 76 12.50 6.06 0.14
C PHE A 76 11.96 4.63 0.12
N GLY A 77 10.75 4.42 -0.42
CA GLY A 77 10.13 3.09 -0.54
C GLY A 77 10.99 2.10 -1.32
N ALA A 78 11.62 2.53 -2.41
CA ALA A 78 12.53 1.70 -3.18
C ALA A 78 13.78 1.30 -2.38
N ARG A 79 14.43 2.26 -1.68
CA ARG A 79 15.59 1.98 -0.82
C ARG A 79 15.24 1.06 0.34
N PHE A 80 14.05 1.24 0.91
CA PHE A 80 13.54 0.41 2.00
C PHE A 80 13.24 -1.02 1.52
N ALA A 81 12.53 -1.19 0.41
CA ALA A 81 12.23 -2.50 -0.16
C ALA A 81 13.49 -3.30 -0.52
N ALA A 82 14.57 -2.63 -0.94
CA ALA A 82 15.85 -3.27 -1.21
C ALA A 82 16.50 -3.93 0.02
N ARG A 83 16.08 -3.58 1.25
CA ARG A 83 16.56 -4.20 2.51
C ARG A 83 15.72 -5.39 2.98
N LEU A 84 14.69 -5.77 2.23
CA LEU A 84 13.71 -6.80 2.61
C LEU A 84 13.92 -8.12 1.84
N ASP A 85 15.06 -8.29 1.18
CA ASP A 85 15.48 -9.53 0.50
C ASP A 85 14.43 -10.10 -0.48
N GLY A 86 13.68 -9.23 -1.16
CA GLY A 86 12.62 -9.62 -2.09
C GLY A 86 11.32 -10.12 -1.44
N LEU A 87 11.23 -10.16 -0.10
CA LEU A 87 10.00 -10.52 0.62
C LEU A 87 8.93 -9.42 0.56
N LEU A 88 9.36 -8.17 0.35
CA LEU A 88 8.47 -7.03 0.20
C LEU A 88 8.91 -6.16 -0.99
N HIS A 89 7.98 -5.93 -1.90
CA HIS A 89 8.09 -4.88 -2.91
C HIS A 89 7.21 -3.69 -2.54
N VAL A 90 7.58 -2.51 -3.01
CA VAL A 90 6.79 -1.28 -2.81
C VAL A 90 6.54 -0.63 -4.15
N THR A 91 5.28 -0.48 -4.54
CA THR A 91 4.91 0.15 -5.82
C THR A 91 5.41 1.59 -5.87
N ARG A 92 6.14 1.95 -6.93
CA ARG A 92 6.65 3.32 -7.12
C ARG A 92 5.54 4.27 -7.54
N THR A 93 5.61 5.50 -7.05
CA THR A 93 4.92 6.64 -7.67
C THR A 93 5.72 7.10 -8.87
N LEU A 94 5.13 7.02 -10.05
CA LEU A 94 5.71 7.40 -11.34
C LEU A 94 5.54 8.89 -11.63
N GLY A 95 4.52 9.51 -11.03
CA GLY A 95 4.29 10.94 -11.10
C GLY A 95 3.10 11.35 -10.25
N ALA A 96 3.08 12.60 -9.81
CA ALA A 96 1.96 13.18 -9.09
C ALA A 96 1.79 14.64 -9.48
N ALA A 97 0.55 15.09 -9.56
CA ALA A 97 0.23 16.46 -9.95
C ALA A 97 -1.02 16.94 -9.22
N THR A 98 -1.07 18.25 -8.96
CA THR A 98 -2.24 18.93 -8.41
C THR A 98 -2.30 20.35 -8.96
N ALA A 99 -3.50 20.91 -9.09
CA ALA A 99 -3.72 22.33 -9.35
C ALA A 99 -3.78 23.13 -8.03
N HIS A 100 -2.83 22.88 -7.12
CA HIS A 100 -2.77 23.48 -5.77
C HIS A 100 -4.05 23.28 -4.93
N SER A 101 -4.84 22.26 -5.24
CA SER A 101 -6.10 21.96 -4.56
C SER A 101 -6.23 20.45 -4.33
N PRO A 102 -6.74 20.02 -3.16
CA PRO A 102 -7.01 18.62 -2.90
C PRO A 102 -8.11 18.04 -3.78
N ASP A 103 -8.95 18.89 -4.40
CA ASP A 103 -10.06 18.48 -5.26
C ASP A 103 -9.62 18.15 -6.70
N LEU A 104 -8.44 18.63 -7.13
CA LEU A 104 -7.84 18.32 -8.43
C LEU A 104 -6.40 17.87 -8.23
N ALA A 105 -6.26 16.58 -7.98
CA ALA A 105 -4.98 15.92 -7.75
C ALA A 105 -5.00 14.50 -8.33
N ALA A 106 -3.86 14.06 -8.84
CA ALA A 106 -3.68 12.72 -9.38
C ALA A 106 -2.29 12.17 -9.07
N VAL A 107 -2.21 10.85 -8.87
CA VAL A 107 -0.98 10.10 -8.66
C VAL A 107 -0.95 8.92 -9.63
N LEU A 108 0.09 8.85 -10.45
CA LEU A 108 0.42 7.71 -11.28
C LEU A 108 1.33 6.79 -10.48
N ARG A 109 1.01 5.51 -10.44
CA ARG A 109 1.81 4.49 -9.75
C ARG A 109 1.93 3.23 -10.58
N GLU A 110 2.95 2.44 -10.29
CA GLU A 110 3.05 1.08 -10.84
C GLU A 110 1.83 0.24 -10.45
N ALA A 111 1.37 -0.56 -11.39
CA ALA A 111 0.48 -1.66 -11.11
C ALA A 111 1.26 -2.74 -10.33
N PRO A 112 0.75 -3.29 -9.22
CA PRO A 112 1.48 -4.25 -8.40
C PRO A 112 1.82 -5.56 -9.14
N GLU A 113 1.14 -5.84 -10.26
CA GLU A 113 1.39 -6.98 -11.15
C GLU A 113 2.77 -6.95 -11.81
N VAL A 114 3.45 -5.79 -11.85
CA VAL A 114 4.85 -5.71 -12.31
C VAL A 114 5.82 -6.52 -11.44
N TYR A 115 5.40 -6.86 -10.22
CA TYR A 115 6.19 -7.66 -9.29
C TYR A 115 5.84 -9.15 -9.33
N ALA A 116 4.98 -9.59 -10.26
CA ALA A 116 4.67 -11.00 -10.47
C ALA A 116 5.48 -11.58 -11.64
N SER A 117 5.88 -12.84 -11.49
CA SER A 117 6.44 -13.69 -12.54
C SER A 117 5.31 -14.39 -13.31
N PRO A 118 5.58 -14.95 -14.51
CA PRO A 118 4.58 -15.73 -15.23
C PRO A 118 3.98 -16.85 -14.36
N GLY A 119 2.65 -16.93 -14.33
CA GLY A 119 1.89 -17.90 -13.53
C GLY A 119 1.66 -17.50 -12.07
N GLU A 120 2.26 -16.42 -11.59
CA GLU A 120 1.95 -15.88 -10.27
C GLU A 120 0.76 -14.91 -10.31
N HIS A 121 0.07 -14.78 -9.18
CA HIS A 121 -1.11 -13.92 -9.05
C HIS A 121 -0.92 -12.90 -7.94
N VAL A 122 -1.22 -11.63 -8.23
CA VAL A 122 -1.21 -10.57 -7.20
C VAL A 122 -2.62 -10.36 -6.68
N VAL A 123 -2.81 -10.55 -5.37
CA VAL A 123 -4.12 -10.46 -4.73
C VAL A 123 -4.09 -9.44 -3.60
N PRO A 124 -4.97 -8.41 -3.61
CA PRO A 124 -5.16 -7.57 -2.44
C PRO A 124 -5.57 -8.42 -1.24
N VAL A 125 -4.93 -8.23 -0.09
CA VAL A 125 -5.21 -9.04 1.10
C VAL A 125 -6.66 -8.92 1.55
N ALA A 126 -7.30 -7.75 1.34
CA ALA A 126 -8.72 -7.55 1.60
C ALA A 126 -9.66 -8.43 0.76
N ALA A 127 -9.19 -8.99 -0.36
CA ALA A 127 -9.96 -9.92 -1.19
C ALA A 127 -9.74 -11.39 -0.80
N LEU A 128 -8.75 -11.73 0.03
CA LEU A 128 -8.45 -13.13 0.36
C LEU A 128 -9.62 -13.83 1.04
N ALA A 129 -10.38 -13.11 1.88
CA ALA A 129 -11.56 -13.65 2.56
C ALA A 129 -12.69 -14.09 1.60
N THR A 130 -12.68 -13.60 0.34
CA THR A 130 -13.63 -14.04 -0.69
C THR A 130 -13.14 -15.24 -1.49
N THR A 131 -11.98 -15.79 -1.15
CA THR A 131 -11.38 -16.98 -1.77
C THR A 131 -11.52 -18.21 -0.88
N GLY A 132 -11.20 -19.40 -1.42
CA GLY A 132 -11.12 -20.63 -0.63
C GLY A 132 -9.82 -20.79 0.18
N LEU A 133 -8.78 -20.01 -0.11
CA LEU A 133 -7.42 -20.22 0.42
C LEU A 133 -7.36 -20.15 1.97
N PRO A 134 -7.97 -19.16 2.64
CA PRO A 134 -7.88 -19.05 4.09
C PRO A 134 -8.59 -20.16 4.87
N ARG A 135 -9.38 -21.02 4.20
CA ARG A 135 -9.99 -22.21 4.84
C ARG A 135 -8.95 -23.27 5.20
N SER A 136 -7.80 -23.28 4.53
CA SER A 136 -6.66 -24.12 4.89
C SER A 136 -5.90 -23.50 6.05
N ALA A 137 -5.85 -24.21 7.19
CA ALA A 137 -5.09 -23.75 8.36
C ALA A 137 -3.59 -23.62 8.06
N ALA A 138 -3.02 -24.54 7.26
CA ALA A 138 -1.62 -24.50 6.85
C ALA A 138 -1.34 -23.28 5.96
N TRP A 139 -2.24 -22.97 5.02
CA TRP A 139 -2.10 -21.79 4.17
C TRP A 139 -2.17 -20.50 4.99
N LEU A 140 -3.13 -20.39 5.90
CA LEU A 140 -3.30 -19.21 6.75
C LEU A 140 -2.09 -19.00 7.67
N ALA A 141 -1.52 -20.08 8.22
CA ALA A 141 -0.28 -20.02 8.99
C ALA A 141 0.92 -19.57 8.14
N ALA A 142 1.07 -20.10 6.91
CA ALA A 142 2.13 -19.69 5.98
C ALA A 142 2.02 -18.21 5.61
N PHE A 143 0.81 -17.73 5.32
CA PHE A 143 0.56 -16.31 5.04
C PHE A 143 0.85 -15.44 6.28
N ALA A 144 0.40 -15.84 7.47
CA ALA A 144 0.69 -15.14 8.71
C ALA A 144 2.19 -15.04 8.98
N ARG A 145 2.94 -16.13 8.77
CA ARG A 145 4.41 -16.16 8.91
C ARG A 145 5.09 -15.19 7.95
N LEU A 146 4.72 -15.18 6.67
CA LEU A 146 5.25 -14.24 5.69
C LEU A 146 4.96 -12.78 6.10
N ALA A 147 3.70 -12.49 6.44
CA ALA A 147 3.24 -11.16 6.83
C ALA A 147 3.95 -10.62 8.09
N LEU A 148 4.10 -11.46 9.11
CA LEU A 148 4.79 -11.11 10.35
C LEU A 148 6.28 -10.96 10.15
N THR A 149 6.91 -11.83 9.35
CA THR A 149 8.35 -11.73 9.04
C THR A 149 8.66 -10.38 8.39
N VAL A 150 7.89 -10.00 7.37
CA VAL A 150 8.04 -8.69 6.70
C VAL A 150 7.77 -7.54 7.66
N GLY A 151 6.69 -7.62 8.45
CA GLY A 151 6.33 -6.57 9.39
C GLY A 151 7.37 -6.34 10.50
N LEU A 152 7.90 -7.41 11.07
CA LEU A 152 8.92 -7.32 12.12
C LEU A 152 10.25 -6.79 11.58
N ARG A 153 10.70 -7.28 10.42
CA ARG A 153 11.89 -6.71 9.73
C ARG A 153 11.70 -5.23 9.39
N ALA A 154 10.51 -4.83 8.96
CA ALA A 154 10.20 -3.43 8.73
C ALA A 154 10.35 -2.60 10.02
N LEU A 155 9.80 -3.07 11.14
CA LEU A 155 9.91 -2.39 12.43
C LEU A 155 11.35 -2.31 12.96
N GLU A 156 12.14 -3.35 12.74
CA GLU A 156 13.56 -3.40 13.06
C GLU A 156 14.30 -2.27 12.34
N LEU A 157 14.13 -2.18 11.02
CA LEU A 157 14.67 -1.10 10.19
C LEU A 157 14.11 0.29 10.54
N GLY A 158 13.00 0.35 11.28
CA GLY A 158 12.38 1.60 11.72
C GLY A 158 11.17 2.04 10.91
N VAL A 159 10.55 1.15 10.13
CA VAL A 159 9.37 1.44 9.32
C VAL A 159 8.17 0.65 9.83
N ALA A 160 7.12 1.36 10.25
CA ALA A 160 5.81 0.76 10.52
C ALA A 160 4.87 1.04 9.36
N LEU A 161 4.54 0.00 8.62
CA LEU A 161 3.60 0.05 7.50
C LEU A 161 2.15 0.21 8.00
N GLU A 162 1.29 0.78 7.16
CA GLU A 162 -0.16 0.65 7.31
C GLU A 162 -0.65 -0.60 6.57
N ALA A 163 -0.27 -1.76 7.08
CA ALA A 163 -0.41 -3.04 6.41
C ALA A 163 -1.83 -3.64 6.50
N HIS A 164 -2.87 -2.82 6.31
CA HIS A 164 -4.25 -3.30 6.21
C HIS A 164 -4.52 -3.93 4.83
N GLY A 165 -5.60 -4.70 4.70
CA GLY A 165 -5.86 -5.52 3.52
C GLY A 165 -5.94 -4.78 2.17
N GLN A 166 -6.24 -3.47 2.17
CA GLN A 166 -6.24 -2.67 0.94
C GLN A 166 -4.83 -2.20 0.50
N ASN A 167 -3.89 -1.96 1.41
CA ASN A 167 -2.54 -1.49 1.07
C ASN A 167 -1.53 -2.62 0.96
N LEU A 168 -1.81 -3.75 1.61
CA LEU A 168 -1.04 -4.97 1.51
C LEU A 168 -1.63 -5.89 0.43
N LEU A 169 -0.78 -6.37 -0.46
CA LEU A 169 -1.09 -7.39 -1.45
C LEU A 169 -0.13 -8.56 -1.25
N VAL A 170 -0.59 -9.75 -1.62
CA VAL A 170 0.22 -10.97 -1.62
C VAL A 170 0.41 -11.44 -3.05
N VAL A 171 1.64 -11.82 -3.40
CA VAL A 171 1.93 -12.58 -4.61
C VAL A 171 1.79 -14.05 -4.28
N LEU A 172 0.91 -14.73 -5.00
CA LEU A 172 0.63 -16.15 -4.87
C LEU A 172 1.30 -16.90 -6.02
N SER A 173 1.77 -18.11 -5.75
CA SER A 173 2.18 -19.05 -6.80
C SER A 173 0.98 -19.43 -7.69
N ALA A 174 1.26 -20.16 -8.78
CA ALA A 174 0.21 -20.76 -9.61
C ALA A 174 -0.71 -21.73 -8.82
N THR A 175 -0.20 -22.33 -7.75
CA THR A 175 -0.94 -23.22 -6.83
C THR A 175 -1.60 -22.47 -5.67
N GLY A 176 -1.39 -21.16 -5.56
CA GLY A 176 -1.99 -20.31 -4.53
C GLY A 176 -1.14 -20.13 -3.27
N ASP A 177 0.09 -20.63 -3.21
CA ASP A 177 0.95 -20.49 -2.03
C ASP A 177 1.45 -19.04 -1.87
N PRO A 178 1.49 -18.47 -0.65
CA PRO A 178 1.96 -17.11 -0.44
C PRO A 178 3.48 -17.03 -0.56
N LEU A 179 3.97 -16.25 -1.53
CA LEU A 179 5.40 -16.17 -1.86
C LEU A 179 6.07 -14.92 -1.28
N ARG A 180 5.48 -13.75 -1.53
CA ARG A 180 6.00 -12.44 -1.12
C ARG A 180 4.90 -11.40 -1.09
N LEU A 181 5.21 -10.22 -0.57
CA LEU A 181 4.25 -9.13 -0.41
C LEU A 181 4.55 -7.98 -1.37
N VAL A 182 3.50 -7.29 -1.77
CA VAL A 182 3.59 -5.98 -2.43
C VAL A 182 2.83 -4.99 -1.56
N TYR A 183 3.48 -3.89 -1.21
CA TYR A 183 2.86 -2.79 -0.48
C TYR A 183 2.65 -1.58 -1.38
N ARG A 184 1.55 -0.89 -1.16
CA ARG A 184 1.23 0.37 -1.83
C ARG A 184 0.80 1.41 -0.81
N ASP A 185 1.00 2.68 -1.16
CA ASP A 185 0.62 3.86 -0.38
C ASP A 185 1.51 4.10 0.85
N LEU A 186 2.60 4.85 0.63
CA LEU A 186 3.53 5.25 1.69
C LEU A 186 3.11 6.54 2.41
N ALA A 187 1.96 7.13 2.05
CA ALA A 187 1.57 8.42 2.60
C ALA A 187 1.38 8.36 4.11
N ASP A 188 0.91 7.24 4.66
CA ASP A 188 0.48 7.16 6.06
C ASP A 188 1.32 6.20 6.92
N ILE A 189 2.49 5.80 6.45
CA ILE A 189 3.44 5.01 7.25
C ILE A 189 3.95 5.81 8.47
N ARG A 190 4.63 5.11 9.38
CA ARG A 190 5.45 5.73 10.43
C ARG A 190 6.89 5.30 10.27
N VAL A 191 7.82 6.22 10.46
CA VAL A 191 9.25 6.01 10.22
C VAL A 191 10.05 6.59 11.39
N SER A 192 10.98 5.80 11.93
CA SER A 192 11.93 6.18 12.97
C SER A 192 13.27 6.57 12.33
N PRO A 193 13.61 7.87 12.27
CA PRO A 193 14.92 8.31 11.82
C PRO A 193 16.07 7.66 12.60
N ALA A 194 15.93 7.51 13.92
CA ALA A 194 16.99 6.94 14.75
C ALA A 194 17.27 5.47 14.42
N ARG A 195 16.23 4.67 14.14
CA ARG A 195 16.41 3.27 13.72
C ARG A 195 16.95 3.19 12.29
N LEU A 196 16.41 3.96 11.35
CA LEU A 196 16.92 4.00 9.99
C LEU A 196 18.42 4.31 9.97
N ALA A 197 18.87 5.30 10.75
CA ALA A 197 20.27 5.69 10.85
C ALA A 197 21.17 4.53 11.33
N ARG A 198 20.74 3.74 12.33
CA ARG A 198 21.48 2.56 12.80
C ARG A 198 21.65 1.49 11.71
N HIS A 199 20.72 1.42 10.76
CA HIS A 199 20.79 0.52 9.61
C HIS A 199 21.33 1.19 8.35
N GLY A 200 21.95 2.38 8.45
CA GLY A 200 22.55 3.08 7.32
C GLY A 200 21.53 3.54 6.26
N LEU A 201 20.29 3.82 6.67
CA LEU A 201 19.25 4.41 5.84
C LEU A 201 18.97 5.84 6.28
N ALA A 202 18.76 6.74 5.33
CA ALA A 202 18.42 8.12 5.62
C ALA A 202 16.93 8.41 5.39
N ALA A 203 16.36 9.22 6.28
CA ALA A 203 14.98 9.71 6.23
C ALA A 203 14.82 11.02 5.41
N HIS A 204 15.77 11.34 4.52
CA HIS A 204 15.77 12.58 3.74
C HIS A 204 14.49 12.74 2.90
N GLY A 205 13.92 13.94 2.90
CA GLY A 205 12.71 14.29 2.13
C GLY A 205 11.41 13.71 2.70
N LEU A 206 11.46 12.92 3.76
CA LEU A 206 10.25 12.38 4.37
C LEU A 206 9.48 13.49 5.11
N PRO A 207 8.16 13.60 4.92
CA PRO A 207 7.37 14.64 5.55
C PRO A 207 7.31 14.43 7.07
N ALA A 208 7.41 15.51 7.85
CA ALA A 208 7.44 15.43 9.32
C ALA A 208 6.28 14.60 9.92
N ARG A 209 5.11 14.63 9.28
CA ARG A 209 3.92 13.86 9.72
C ARG A 209 4.12 12.35 9.75
N VAL A 210 5.07 11.78 9.01
CA VAL A 210 5.35 10.33 9.03
C VAL A 210 6.49 9.97 9.98
N LEU A 211 7.22 10.95 10.51
CA LEU A 211 8.39 10.72 11.35
C LEU A 211 8.00 10.56 12.81
N THR A 212 8.53 9.53 13.47
CA THR A 212 8.42 9.31 14.91
C THR A 212 9.42 8.25 15.36
N ASP A 213 10.17 8.54 16.43
CA ASP A 213 11.04 7.55 17.09
C ASP A 213 10.35 6.84 18.27
N GLU A 214 9.07 7.15 18.53
CA GLU A 214 8.29 6.58 19.63
C GLU A 214 8.00 5.08 19.39
N PRO A 215 8.58 4.15 20.17
CA PRO A 215 8.45 2.73 19.89
C PRO A 215 7.00 2.22 19.94
N LEU A 216 6.20 2.77 20.85
CA LEU A 216 4.80 2.37 21.00
C LEU A 216 3.96 2.83 19.80
N ALA A 217 4.25 4.01 19.23
CA ALA A 217 3.56 4.52 18.05
C ALA A 217 3.82 3.63 16.82
N LEU A 218 5.07 3.21 16.61
CA LEU A 218 5.45 2.29 15.54
C LEU A 218 4.76 0.93 15.67
N ARG A 219 4.82 0.32 16.87
CA ARG A 219 4.17 -0.98 17.14
C ARG A 219 2.67 -0.91 16.94
N ARG A 220 2.00 0.13 17.45
CA ARG A 220 0.55 0.32 17.27
C ARG A 220 0.18 0.48 15.80
N LYS A 221 0.95 1.26 15.03
CA LYS A 221 0.73 1.44 13.59
C LYS A 221 0.79 0.10 12.83
N LEU A 222 1.86 -0.68 13.04
CA LEU A 222 2.00 -1.96 12.37
C LEU A 222 0.95 -2.97 12.87
N PHE A 223 0.95 -3.32 14.16
CA PHE A 223 0.14 -4.45 14.64
C PHE A 223 -1.37 -4.18 14.56
N GLY A 224 -1.79 -2.92 14.73
CA GLY A 224 -3.19 -2.54 14.55
C GLY A 224 -3.69 -2.82 13.13
N SER A 225 -2.88 -2.48 12.12
CA SER A 225 -3.26 -2.67 10.71
C SER A 225 -2.99 -4.09 10.20
N LEU A 226 -1.86 -4.69 10.59
CA LEU A 226 -1.44 -6.03 10.16
C LEU A 226 -2.24 -7.13 10.85
N VAL A 227 -2.26 -7.16 12.18
CA VAL A 227 -2.92 -8.23 12.95
C VAL A 227 -4.41 -7.95 13.05
N GLY A 228 -4.79 -6.75 13.51
CA GLY A 228 -6.19 -6.36 13.70
C GLY A 228 -6.95 -6.12 12.39
N GLY A 229 -6.25 -5.75 11.32
CA GLY A 229 -6.84 -5.54 10.00
C GLY A 229 -6.65 -6.73 9.07
N ALA A 230 -5.46 -6.86 8.48
CA ALA A 230 -5.18 -7.84 7.42
C ALA A 230 -5.37 -9.30 7.87
N LEU A 231 -4.68 -9.74 8.91
CA LEU A 231 -4.72 -11.14 9.35
C LEU A 231 -6.08 -11.52 9.96
N ALA A 232 -6.64 -10.68 10.83
CA ALA A 232 -7.96 -10.93 11.43
C ALA A 232 -9.06 -11.04 10.37
N ALA A 233 -9.10 -10.12 9.40
CA ALA A 233 -10.08 -10.18 8.32
C ALA A 233 -9.89 -11.42 7.43
N THR A 234 -8.64 -11.82 7.15
CA THR A 234 -8.34 -13.01 6.35
C THR A 234 -8.73 -14.30 7.09
N ALA A 235 -8.47 -14.37 8.40
CA ALA A 235 -8.79 -15.53 9.22
C ALA A 235 -10.30 -15.70 9.47
N GLY A 236 -11.07 -14.60 9.42
CA GLY A 236 -12.52 -14.58 9.58
C GLY A 236 -13.03 -14.89 11.00
N SER A 237 -12.18 -15.31 11.93
CA SER A 237 -12.53 -15.54 13.33
C SER A 237 -11.32 -15.47 14.27
N GLY A 238 -11.57 -15.13 15.54
CA GLY A 238 -10.54 -15.12 16.59
C GLY A 238 -9.83 -16.46 16.78
N PRO A 239 -10.54 -17.61 16.86
CA PRO A 239 -9.91 -18.92 16.97
C PRO A 239 -9.03 -19.30 15.77
N ALA A 240 -9.46 -18.98 14.54
CA ALA A 240 -8.65 -19.23 13.36
C ALA A 240 -7.38 -18.37 13.34
N LEU A 241 -7.51 -17.08 13.69
CA LEU A 241 -6.37 -16.18 13.81
C LEU A 241 -5.38 -16.69 14.86
N ARG A 242 -5.87 -17.06 16.05
CA ARG A 242 -5.03 -17.62 17.12
C ARG A 242 -4.24 -18.82 16.64
N ARG A 243 -4.88 -19.81 16.02
CA ARG A 243 -4.19 -21.01 15.49
C ARG A 243 -3.12 -20.66 14.46
N ALA A 244 -3.39 -19.72 13.56
CA ALA A 244 -2.42 -19.28 12.57
C ALA A 244 -1.22 -18.59 13.21
N LEU A 245 -1.44 -17.74 14.21
CA LEU A 245 -0.38 -17.07 14.96
C LEU A 245 0.44 -18.06 15.81
N ASP A 246 -0.21 -18.98 16.50
CA ASP A 246 0.46 -20.00 17.32
C ASP A 246 1.37 -20.90 16.47
N ALA A 247 0.97 -21.18 15.22
CA ALA A 247 1.80 -21.90 14.26
C ALA A 247 2.93 -21.05 13.67
N ALA A 248 2.68 -19.77 13.38
CA ALA A 248 3.64 -18.90 12.69
C ALA A 248 4.74 -18.33 13.62
N VAL A 249 4.38 -17.92 14.83
CA VAL A 249 5.27 -17.18 15.75
C VAL A 249 6.55 -17.94 16.11
N PRO A 250 6.53 -19.26 16.42
CA PRO A 250 7.73 -20.02 16.74
C PRO A 250 8.77 -20.06 15.61
N GLU A 251 8.34 -19.86 14.36
CA GLU A 251 9.19 -19.90 13.17
C GLU A 251 9.71 -18.52 12.75
N LEU A 252 9.34 -17.44 13.45
CA LEU A 252 9.78 -16.10 13.11
C LEU A 252 11.27 -15.92 13.45
N PRO A 253 12.02 -15.18 12.61
CA PRO A 253 13.40 -14.83 12.91
C PRO A 253 13.46 -14.01 14.21
N ARG A 254 14.53 -14.19 14.98
CA ARG A 254 14.82 -13.33 16.13
C ARG A 254 15.22 -11.95 15.60
N THR A 255 14.44 -10.93 15.94
CA THR A 255 14.67 -9.52 15.62
C THR A 255 15.04 -8.73 16.87
#